data_AF-A0A0W8D8P3-F1
#
_entry.id   AF-A0A0W8D8P3-F1
#
_cell.length_a   1.000
_cell.length_b   1.000
_cell.length_c   1.000
_cell.angle_alpha   90.00
_cell.angle_beta   90.00
_cell.angle_gamma   90.00
#
_symmetry.space_group_name_H-M   'P 1'
#
loop_
_entity.id
_entity.type
_entity.pdbx_description
1 polymer ?
#
loop_
_entity_poly.entity_id
_entity_poly.type
_entity_poly.pdbx_seq_one_letter_code
_entity_poly.pdbx_strand_id
1 'polypeptide(L)'
;MDAPIDENTKRTVQKIPLLTTRAGPRDGESWTKRLKEEYLALIQYVKMNKEADNDWFTIESKTSKMYRGGKICLTIHFAPLWQKNVPRFGVAHALALGLAPWLAAEVPDLVERGVITPV
;
A
#
# COMPACT_ATOMS: atom_id res chain seq x y z
N MET A 1 -2.66 -18.23 -14.50
CA MET A 1 -1.59 -17.28 -14.88
C MET A 1 -1.98 -15.97 -14.27
N ASP A 2 -1.33 -15.55 -13.18
CA ASP A 2 -1.71 -14.34 -12.46
C ASP A 2 -1.38 -13.11 -13.30
N ALA A 3 -2.30 -12.16 -13.36
CA ALA A 3 -2.21 -11.00 -14.23
C ALA A 3 -1.04 -10.08 -13.82
N PRO A 4 -0.34 -9.46 -14.79
CA PRO A 4 0.65 -8.41 -14.51
C PRO A 4 -0.01 -7.26 -13.74
N ILE A 5 0.79 -6.48 -13.00
CA ILE A 5 0.32 -5.24 -12.35
C ILE A 5 -0.44 -4.42 -13.40
N ASP A 6 -1.65 -4.01 -13.06
CA ASP A 6 -2.50 -3.25 -13.99
C ASP A 6 -1.91 -1.84 -14.25
N GLU A 7 -2.26 -1.27 -15.39
CA GLU A 7 -1.67 -0.01 -15.85
C GLU A 7 -2.05 1.19 -14.96
N ASN A 8 -3.21 1.16 -14.30
CA ASN A 8 -3.61 2.24 -13.40
C ASN A 8 -2.76 2.21 -12.13
N THR A 9 -2.54 1.03 -11.54
CA THR A 9 -1.64 0.85 -10.40
C THR A 9 -0.21 1.28 -10.75
N LYS A 10 0.29 0.92 -11.92
CA LYS A 10 1.62 1.38 -12.38
C LYS A 10 1.71 2.90 -12.46
N ARG A 11 0.71 3.56 -13.06
CA ARG A 11 0.66 5.02 -13.20
C ARG A 11 0.61 5.73 -11.85
N THR A 12 -0.16 5.21 -10.90
CA THR A 12 -0.23 5.76 -9.54
C THR A 12 1.11 5.64 -8.83
N VAL A 13 1.75 4.48 -8.89
CA VAL A 13 3.03 4.23 -8.22
C VAL A 13 4.15 5.06 -8.82
N GLN A 14 4.17 5.28 -10.14
CA GLN A 14 5.14 6.15 -10.80
C GLN A 14 5.09 7.61 -10.35
N LYS A 15 3.95 8.08 -9.82
CA LYS A 15 3.79 9.43 -9.29
C LYS A 15 4.26 9.58 -7.84
N ILE A 16 4.52 8.47 -7.13
CA ILE A 16 5.00 8.51 -5.75
C ILE A 16 6.51 8.79 -5.76
N PRO A 17 6.99 9.78 -5.01
CA PRO A 17 8.42 10.06 -4.87
C PRO A 17 9.18 8.84 -4.35
N LEU A 18 10.28 8.49 -5.03
CA LEU A 18 11.14 7.40 -4.62
C LEU A 18 12.08 7.83 -3.50
N LEU A 19 12.27 6.95 -2.52
CA LEU A 19 13.14 7.19 -1.39
C LEU A 19 14.59 6.86 -1.74
N THR A 20 15.53 7.44 -1.01
CA THR A 20 16.97 7.27 -1.27
C THR A 20 17.72 6.78 -0.04
N THR A 21 17.26 7.15 1.15
CA THR A 21 17.93 6.82 2.40
C THR A 21 17.61 5.37 2.81
N ARG A 22 18.64 4.54 2.98
CA ARG A 22 18.51 3.19 3.55
C ARG A 22 18.75 3.23 5.06
N ALA A 23 17.68 3.44 5.82
CA ALA A 23 17.72 3.45 7.28
C ALA A 23 16.43 2.86 7.85
N GLY A 24 16.53 2.19 8.99
CA GLY A 24 15.42 1.71 9.79
C GLY A 24 15.35 2.38 11.17
N PRO A 25 14.35 2.05 11.99
CA PRO A 25 14.06 2.77 13.25
C PRO A 25 15.19 2.84 14.30
N ARG A 26 16.26 2.05 14.13
CA ARG A 26 17.39 2.00 15.05
C ARG A 26 18.59 2.82 14.59
N ASP A 27 18.52 3.48 13.44
CA ASP A 27 19.64 4.17 12.78
C ASP A 27 19.73 5.68 13.11
N GLY A 28 19.10 6.13 14.20
CA GLY A 28 19.23 7.49 14.72
C GLY A 28 18.90 8.60 13.71
N GLU A 29 19.86 9.48 13.42
CA GLU A 29 19.66 10.61 12.50
C GLU A 29 19.36 10.16 11.06
N SER A 30 19.95 9.03 10.62
CA SER A 30 19.66 8.47 9.29
C SER A 30 18.21 8.02 9.18
N TRP A 31 17.62 7.51 10.28
CA TRP A 31 16.19 7.21 10.34
C TRP A 31 15.34 8.47 10.24
N THR A 32 15.75 9.56 10.87
CA THR A 32 15.04 10.85 10.79
C THR A 32 15.05 11.39 9.35
N LYS A 33 16.15 11.23 8.61
CA LYS A 33 16.23 11.56 7.19
C LYS A 33 15.29 10.69 6.35
N ARG A 34 15.27 9.38 6.59
CA ARG A 34 14.34 8.45 5.96
C ARG A 34 12.88 8.82 6.24
N LEU A 35 12.53 9.14 7.48
CA LEU A 35 11.18 9.56 7.88
C LEU A 35 10.71 10.80 7.12
N LYS A 36 11.58 11.79 6.90
CA LYS A 36 11.25 12.96 6.08
C LYS A 36 10.89 12.56 4.64
N GLU A 37 11.64 11.64 4.04
CA GLU A 37 11.33 11.09 2.71
C GLU A 37 9.99 10.33 2.70
N GLU A 38 9.71 9.53 3.74
CA GLU A 38 8.43 8.83 3.92
C GLU A 38 7.25 9.79 4.00
N TYR A 39 7.37 10.86 4.79
CA TYR A 39 6.31 11.88 4.90
C TYR A 39 6.06 12.58 3.57
N LEU A 40 7.11 12.97 2.84
CA LEU A 40 6.96 13.59 1.53
C LEU A 40 6.24 12.67 0.54
N ALA A 41 6.61 11.38 0.51
CA ALA A 41 5.95 10.40 -0.34
C ALA A 41 4.47 10.20 0.04
N LEU A 42 4.16 10.14 1.34
CA LEU A 42 2.78 10.01 1.84
C LEU A 42 1.93 11.25 1.54
N ILE A 43 2.46 12.46 1.75
CA ILE A 43 1.75 13.70 1.45
C ILE A 43 1.43 13.78 -0.04
N GLN A 44 2.39 13.43 -0.91
CA GLN A 44 2.16 13.39 -2.35
C GLN A 44 1.10 12.34 -2.74
N TYR A 45 1.12 11.18 -2.09
CA TYR A 45 0.12 10.12 -2.27
C TYR A 45 -1.29 10.56 -1.86
N VAL A 46 -1.43 11.19 -0.70
CA VAL A 46 -2.73 11.73 -0.25
C VAL A 46 -3.19 12.86 -1.17
N LYS A 47 -2.29 13.76 -1.58
CA LYS A 47 -2.62 14.86 -2.50
C LYS A 47 -3.16 14.33 -3.83
N MET A 48 -2.49 13.36 -4.45
CA MET A 48 -2.96 12.77 -5.71
C MET A 48 -4.28 12.01 -5.55
N ASN A 49 -4.48 11.34 -4.41
CA ASN A 49 -5.75 10.64 -4.14
C ASN A 49 -6.90 11.64 -4.00
N LYS A 50 -6.68 12.77 -3.31
CA LYS A 50 -7.68 13.84 -3.19
C LYS A 50 -8.02 14.50 -4.52
N GLU A 51 -7.01 14.80 -5.33
CA GLU A 51 -7.20 15.35 -6.68
C GLU A 51 -7.98 14.40 -7.59
N ALA A 52 -7.88 13.09 -7.36
CA ALA A 52 -8.56 12.05 -8.11
C ALA A 52 -9.90 11.60 -7.48
N ASP A 53 -10.40 12.31 -6.46
CA ASP A 53 -11.61 11.96 -5.68
C ASP A 53 -11.61 10.50 -5.17
N ASN A 54 -10.42 10.02 -4.79
CA ASN A 54 -10.15 8.67 -4.29
C ASN A 54 -9.62 8.71 -2.84
N ASP A 55 -10.17 9.60 -1.99
CA ASP A 55 -9.77 9.69 -0.59
C ASP A 55 -10.29 8.45 0.17
N TRP A 56 -9.38 7.68 0.78
CA TRP A 56 -9.59 6.26 1.10
C TRP A 56 -8.87 5.95 2.42
N PHE A 57 -9.32 5.11 3.37
CA PHE A 57 -10.57 4.97 4.13
C PHE A 57 -10.20 4.33 5.50
N THR A 58 -11.18 4.02 6.35
CA THR A 58 -11.01 3.27 7.62
C THR A 58 -11.56 1.85 7.46
N ILE A 59 -10.90 0.81 8.01
CA ILE A 59 -11.36 -0.59 7.92
C ILE A 59 -11.31 -1.33 9.25
N GLU A 60 -12.31 -2.20 9.46
CA GLU A 60 -12.31 -3.27 10.45
C GLU A 60 -12.34 -4.67 9.78
N SER A 61 -11.71 -5.66 10.45
CA SER A 61 -11.26 -6.94 9.91
C SER A 61 -12.32 -8.05 9.83
N LYS A 62 -12.60 -8.65 8.65
CA LYS A 62 -13.44 -9.87 8.53
C LYS A 62 -13.23 -10.81 7.30
N THR A 63 -12.05 -10.92 6.65
CA THR A 63 -11.84 -11.86 5.50
C THR A 63 -10.87 -13.02 5.78
N SER A 64 -11.00 -14.12 5.01
CA SER A 64 -10.11 -15.28 4.96
C SER A 64 -8.72 -14.98 4.37
N LYS A 65 -8.56 -13.89 3.60
CA LYS A 65 -7.24 -13.38 3.19
C LYS A 65 -6.60 -12.46 4.24
N MET A 66 -6.79 -12.81 5.51
CA MET A 66 -6.07 -12.22 6.65
C MET A 66 -5.40 -13.34 7.45
N TYR A 67 -4.13 -13.16 7.79
CA TYR A 67 -3.45 -13.98 8.77
C TYR A 67 -3.97 -13.67 10.19
N ARG A 68 -3.63 -14.54 11.14
CA ARG A 68 -3.90 -14.32 12.57
C ARG A 68 -3.42 -12.95 13.01
N GLY A 69 -4.26 -12.24 13.77
CA GLY A 69 -3.99 -10.88 14.23
C GLY A 69 -4.27 -9.79 13.19
N GLY A 70 -5.02 -10.10 12.13
CA GLY A 70 -5.54 -9.12 11.19
C GLY A 70 -4.53 -8.56 10.19
N LYS A 71 -3.43 -9.29 9.94
CA LYS A 71 -2.47 -8.94 8.89
C LYS A 71 -3.01 -9.39 7.54
N ILE A 72 -3.06 -8.50 6.55
CA ILE A 72 -3.54 -8.86 5.21
C ILE A 72 -2.60 -9.86 4.52
N CYS A 73 -3.18 -10.82 3.81
CA CYS A 73 -2.44 -11.74 2.94
C CYS A 73 -2.15 -11.04 1.61
N LEU A 74 -0.92 -10.56 1.43
CA LEU A 74 -0.47 -10.00 0.16
C LEU A 74 -0.23 -11.09 -0.88
N THR A 75 -0.23 -10.71 -2.16
CA THR A 75 0.07 -11.65 -3.25
C THR A 75 1.52 -12.12 -3.19
N ILE A 76 1.78 -13.31 -3.73
CA ILE A 76 3.14 -13.87 -3.83
C ILE A 76 4.10 -12.96 -4.63
N HIS A 77 3.54 -12.12 -5.51
CA HIS A 77 4.29 -11.16 -6.34
C HIS A 77 4.79 -9.93 -5.58
N PHE A 78 4.15 -9.58 -4.45
CA PHE A 78 4.51 -8.39 -3.68
C PHE A 78 5.92 -8.49 -3.09
N ALA A 79 6.27 -9.63 -2.47
CA ALA A 79 7.56 -9.77 -1.80
C ALA A 79 8.75 -9.68 -2.78
N PRO A 80 8.78 -10.40 -3.92
CA PRO A 80 9.86 -10.25 -4.92
C PRO A 80 9.93 -8.84 -5.51
N LEU A 81 8.79 -8.19 -5.78
CA LEU A 81 8.74 -6.81 -6.27
C LEU A 81 9.36 -5.84 -5.25
N TRP A 82 8.99 -5.99 -3.97
CA TRP A 82 9.51 -5.18 -2.88
C TRP A 82 11.02 -5.33 -2.74
N GLN A 83 11.52 -6.57 -2.70
CA GLN A 83 12.96 -6.84 -2.55
C GLN A 83 13.81 -6.20 -3.65
N LYS A 84 13.33 -6.19 -4.90
CA LYS A 84 14.04 -5.56 -6.03
C LYS A 84 14.12 -4.03 -5.94
N ASN A 85 13.25 -3.40 -5.16
CA ASN A 85 13.13 -1.94 -5.07
C ASN A 85 13.58 -1.37 -3.72
N VAL A 86 14.11 -2.17 -2.80
CA VAL A 86 14.76 -1.66 -1.59
C VAL A 86 16.00 -0.84 -1.98
N PRO A 87 16.25 0.36 -1.42
CA PRO A 87 15.50 1.08 -0.37
C PRO A 87 14.48 2.10 -0.90
N ARG A 88 14.22 2.10 -2.21
CA ARG A 88 13.46 3.13 -2.95
C ARG A 88 11.98 3.15 -2.63
N PHE A 89 11.42 2.01 -2.25
CA PHE A 89 10.04 1.92 -1.80
C PHE A 89 9.90 2.23 -0.31
N GLY A 90 8.77 2.85 0.03
CA GLY A 90 8.39 3.31 1.36
C GLY A 90 6.91 3.02 1.64
N VAL A 91 6.35 3.61 2.69
CA VAL A 91 5.00 3.33 3.18
C VAL A 91 3.94 3.62 2.11
N ALA A 92 4.04 4.76 1.42
CA ALA A 92 3.12 5.09 0.32
C ALA A 92 3.08 4.01 -0.78
N HIS A 93 4.22 3.40 -1.09
CA HIS A 93 4.31 2.31 -2.07
C HIS A 93 3.64 1.04 -1.54
N ALA A 94 3.80 0.72 -0.25
CA ALA A 94 3.14 -0.42 0.37
C ALA A 94 1.61 -0.27 0.37
N LEU A 95 1.11 0.95 0.59
CA LEU A 95 -0.32 1.26 0.49
C LEU A 95 -0.83 1.06 -0.94
N ALA A 96 -0.14 1.63 -1.93
CA ALA A 96 -0.56 1.57 -3.33
C ALA A 96 -0.43 0.17 -3.97
N LEU A 97 0.61 -0.60 -3.63
CA LEU A 97 0.90 -1.90 -4.25
C LEU A 97 0.41 -3.11 -3.45
N GLY A 98 0.20 -2.94 -2.14
CA GLY A 98 -0.19 -4.03 -1.24
C GLY A 98 -1.63 -3.89 -0.79
N LEU A 99 -1.92 -2.80 -0.07
CA LEU A 99 -3.22 -2.61 0.56
C LEU A 99 -4.32 -2.32 -0.46
N ALA A 100 -4.15 -1.34 -1.35
CA ALA A 100 -5.20 -0.94 -2.29
C ALA A 100 -5.67 -2.09 -3.22
N PRO A 101 -4.78 -2.90 -3.84
CA PRO A 101 -5.22 -4.03 -4.65
C PRO A 101 -5.90 -5.13 -3.84
N TRP A 102 -5.47 -5.37 -2.59
CA TRP A 102 -6.13 -6.33 -1.69
C TRP A 102 -7.57 -5.89 -1.39
N LEU A 103 -7.77 -4.60 -1.15
CA LEU A 103 -9.09 -4.03 -0.88
C LEU A 103 -10.02 -4.10 -2.09
N ALA A 104 -9.50 -3.76 -3.27
CA ALA A 104 -10.25 -3.88 -4.51
C ALA A 104 -10.74 -5.32 -4.78
N ALA A 105 -9.98 -6.33 -4.32
CA ALA A 105 -10.36 -7.73 -4.46
C ALA A 105 -11.29 -8.23 -3.33
N GLU A 106 -11.00 -7.87 -2.07
CA GLU A 106 -11.67 -8.48 -0.91
C GLU A 106 -12.94 -7.76 -0.47
N VAL A 107 -13.02 -6.43 -0.64
CA VAL A 107 -14.21 -5.67 -0.22
C VAL A 107 -15.47 -6.13 -0.97
N PRO A 108 -15.45 -6.33 -2.31
CA PRO A 108 -16.62 -6.86 -3.02
C PRO A 108 -17.04 -8.25 -2.55
N ASP A 109 -16.09 -9.17 -2.32
CA ASP A 109 -16.37 -10.53 -1.78
C ASP A 109 -17.03 -10.45 -0.39
N LEU A 110 -16.53 -9.56 0.47
CA LEU A 110 -17.08 -9.36 1.80
C LEU A 110 -18.51 -8.78 1.78
N VAL A 111 -18.81 -7.88 0.84
CA VAL A 111 -20.17 -7.34 0.63
C VAL A 111 -21.09 -8.44 0.09
N GLU A 112 -20.65 -9.19 -0.92
CA GLU A 112 -21.44 -10.29 -1.52
C GLU A 112 -21.79 -11.37 -0.48
N ARG A 113 -20.84 -11.68 0.41
CA ARG A 113 -21.04 -12.64 1.51
C ARG A 113 -21.83 -12.07 2.69
N GLY A 114 -22.23 -10.80 2.64
CA GLY A 114 -22.99 -10.13 3.71
C GLY A 114 -22.22 -9.95 5.02
N VAL A 115 -20.90 -10.00 4.98
CA VAL A 115 -20.03 -9.89 6.17
C VAL A 115 -19.83 -8.42 6.56
N ILE A 116 -19.84 -7.54 5.57
CA ILE A 116 -19.84 -6.08 5.72
C ILE A 116 -21.05 -5.50 4.98
N THR A 117 -21.67 -4.50 5.57
CA THR A 117 -22.78 -3.75 4.98
C THR A 117 -22.33 -2.32 4.71
N PRO A 118 -22.78 -1.70 3.59
CA PRO A 118 -22.67 -0.26 3.44
C PRO A 118 -23.36 0.41 4.64
N VAL A 119 -22.73 1.43 5.21
CA VAL A 119 -23.30 2.25 6.28
C VAL A 119 -24.00 3.45 5.66
#